data_AF-A0A946YD32-F1
#
_entry.id   AF-A0A946YD32-F1
#
_cell.length_a   1.000
_cell.length_b   1.000
_cell.length_c   1.000
_cell.angle_alpha   90.00
_cell.angle_beta   90.00
_cell.angle_gamma   90.00
#
_symmetry.space_group_name_H-M   'P 1'
#
loop_
_entity.id
_entity.type
_entity.pdbx_description
1 polymer ?
#
loop_
_entity_poly.entity_id
_entity_poly.type
_entity_poly.pdbx_seq_one_letter_code
_entity_poly.pdbx_strand_id
1 'polypeptide(L)'
;MAKFRERINDLLTSTDVEINGSRDWDIQVHDDRFYKRVLADGSLGLGESYMEKWWDVAAIDQLFYKLLITDIEHKVKSNKYIWAALQSKLFNLQSIRRAFHVGEQHYDTGNDLFTCMLDKRRTYTCGYWKNATNLDQAQEDKLDLVCRKIGLQENQRVLDIGCGWGSFIKFAAERYGAQAVGVTVSKEQAEFVRKDCAGLVVDVRLQDYRELNEKFDHIISLGMFEHVGPKNHKTYMQVASRCLKDEGLFLLHTIGSNYTRHNP
;
A
#
# COMPACT_ATOMS: atom_id res chain seq x y z
N MET A 1 -32.09 2.16 -21.34
CA MET A 1 -31.66 2.92 -20.14
C MET A 1 -32.36 2.41 -18.89
N ALA A 2 -33.70 2.37 -18.82
CA ALA A 2 -34.47 1.86 -17.66
C ALA A 2 -33.97 0.51 -17.07
N LYS A 3 -33.73 -0.48 -17.93
CA LYS A 3 -33.23 -1.82 -17.51
C LYS A 3 -31.87 -1.80 -16.80
N PHE A 4 -30.99 -0.84 -17.11
CA PHE A 4 -29.68 -0.74 -16.43
C PHE A 4 -29.81 -0.07 -15.07
N ARG A 5 -30.69 0.95 -14.95
CA ARG A 5 -31.00 1.61 -13.69
C ARG A 5 -31.64 0.63 -12.70
N GLU A 6 -32.64 -0.11 -13.14
CA GLU A 6 -33.32 -1.13 -12.32
C GLU A 6 -32.32 -2.16 -11.77
N ARG A 7 -31.42 -2.67 -12.63
CA ARG A 7 -30.41 -3.65 -12.21
C ARG A 7 -29.38 -3.10 -11.22
N ILE A 8 -29.01 -1.82 -11.32
CA ILE A 8 -28.14 -1.18 -10.32
C ILE A 8 -28.89 -1.02 -9.00
N ASN A 9 -30.16 -0.59 -9.03
CA ASN A 9 -30.99 -0.51 -7.83
C ASN A 9 -31.11 -1.89 -7.15
N ASP A 10 -31.36 -2.96 -7.90
CA ASP A 10 -31.43 -4.33 -7.38
C ASP A 10 -30.12 -4.77 -6.69
N LEU A 11 -28.97 -4.41 -7.27
CA LEU A 11 -27.66 -4.68 -6.68
C LEU A 11 -27.47 -3.90 -5.37
N LEU A 12 -27.99 -2.68 -5.30
CA LEU A 12 -27.88 -1.80 -4.13
C LEU A 12 -28.92 -2.08 -3.05
N THR A 13 -29.99 -2.83 -3.34
CA THR A 13 -31.07 -3.16 -2.37
C THR A 13 -30.53 -3.75 -1.07
N SER A 14 -29.45 -4.54 -1.12
CA SER A 14 -28.84 -5.11 0.08
C SER A 14 -27.83 -4.20 0.78
N THR A 15 -27.54 -3.01 0.25
CA THR A 15 -26.37 -2.21 0.62
C THR A 15 -26.64 -0.96 1.44
N ASP A 16 -27.90 -0.67 1.81
CA ASP A 16 -28.25 0.58 2.52
C ASP A 16 -27.71 1.84 1.81
N VAL A 17 -27.70 1.80 0.48
CA VAL A 17 -27.28 2.87 -0.43
C VAL A 17 -28.38 3.06 -1.46
N GLU A 18 -28.77 4.30 -1.69
CA GLU A 18 -29.78 4.68 -2.68
C GLU A 18 -29.17 5.54 -3.77
N ILE A 19 -29.71 5.39 -4.99
CA ILE A 19 -29.38 6.29 -6.10
C ILE A 19 -30.24 7.54 -5.97
N ASN A 20 -29.60 8.70 -5.96
CA ASN A 20 -30.20 10.02 -5.73
C ASN A 20 -30.98 10.09 -4.40
N GLY A 21 -30.51 9.33 -3.39
CA GLY A 21 -31.00 9.41 -2.02
C GLY A 21 -30.50 10.67 -1.31
N SER A 22 -30.97 10.91 -0.09
CA SER A 22 -30.68 12.12 0.67
C SER A 22 -29.59 11.97 1.73
N ARG A 23 -29.02 10.76 1.91
CA ARG A 23 -27.98 10.50 2.92
C ARG A 23 -26.61 10.82 2.34
N ASP A 24 -25.65 11.18 3.20
CA ASP A 24 -24.32 11.60 2.75
C ASP A 24 -23.58 10.55 1.91
N TRP A 25 -23.88 9.27 2.12
CA TRP A 25 -23.29 8.15 1.39
C TRP A 25 -24.11 7.67 0.19
N ASP A 26 -25.24 8.32 -0.11
CA ASP A 26 -26.07 8.00 -1.27
C ASP A 26 -25.45 8.58 -2.55
N ILE A 27 -25.44 7.78 -3.62
CA ILE A 27 -24.83 8.13 -4.90
C ILE A 27 -25.71 9.14 -5.62
N GLN A 28 -25.18 10.31 -5.98
CA GLN A 28 -25.88 11.28 -6.82
C GLN A 28 -25.45 11.10 -8.28
N VAL A 29 -26.37 10.69 -9.15
CA VAL A 29 -26.11 10.45 -10.57
C VAL A 29 -26.52 11.66 -11.41
N HIS A 30 -25.55 12.23 -12.11
CA HIS A 30 -25.71 13.38 -13.01
C HIS A 30 -25.79 12.96 -14.48
N ASP A 31 -25.30 11.76 -14.81
CA ASP A 31 -25.29 11.22 -16.16
C ASP A 31 -25.72 9.75 -16.22
N ASP A 32 -26.82 9.47 -16.91
CA ASP A 32 -27.39 8.12 -17.04
C ASP A 32 -26.46 7.10 -17.76
N ARG A 33 -25.38 7.53 -18.43
CA ARG A 33 -24.34 6.63 -18.96
C ARG A 33 -23.63 5.85 -17.84
N PHE A 34 -23.65 6.37 -16.60
CA PHE A 34 -23.18 5.73 -15.38
C PHE A 34 -23.63 4.27 -15.26
N TYR A 35 -24.94 4.01 -15.32
CA TYR A 35 -25.49 2.68 -15.05
C TYR A 35 -24.94 1.62 -15.99
N LYS A 36 -24.83 1.95 -17.28
CA LYS A 36 -24.28 1.02 -18.29
C LYS A 36 -22.79 0.78 -18.05
N ARG A 37 -22.02 1.82 -17.70
CA ARG A 37 -20.56 1.72 -17.49
C ARG A 37 -20.22 0.90 -16.25
N VAL A 38 -20.88 1.14 -15.13
CA VAL A 38 -20.66 0.36 -13.89
C VAL A 38 -20.98 -1.12 -14.09
N LEU A 39 -22.09 -1.44 -14.77
CA LEU A 39 -22.45 -2.84 -15.05
C LEU A 39 -21.47 -3.53 -16.01
N ALA A 40 -20.88 -2.81 -16.96
CA ALA A 40 -19.92 -3.37 -17.92
C ALA A 40 -18.52 -3.53 -17.31
N ASP A 41 -18.04 -2.50 -16.62
CA ASP A 41 -16.63 -2.35 -16.23
C ASP A 41 -16.40 -2.56 -14.73
N GLY A 42 -17.44 -2.82 -13.94
CA GLY A 42 -17.33 -3.07 -12.50
C GLY A 42 -16.74 -1.89 -11.75
N SER A 43 -15.78 -2.14 -10.83
CA SER A 43 -15.20 -1.07 -10.02
C SER A 43 -14.39 -0.06 -10.85
N LEU A 44 -13.80 -0.45 -11.98
CA LEU A 44 -13.14 0.49 -12.89
C LEU A 44 -14.16 1.47 -13.47
N GLY A 45 -15.31 0.96 -13.91
CA GLY A 45 -16.40 1.80 -14.41
C GLY A 45 -16.93 2.75 -13.33
N LEU A 46 -17.04 2.28 -12.09
CA LEU A 46 -17.45 3.10 -10.94
C LEU A 46 -16.45 4.22 -10.68
N GLY A 47 -15.15 3.92 -10.60
CA GLY A 47 -14.10 4.90 -10.34
C GLY A 47 -13.90 5.90 -11.48
N GLU A 48 -13.82 5.46 -12.73
CA GLU A 48 -13.62 6.35 -13.87
C GLU A 48 -14.83 7.29 -14.07
N SER A 49 -16.05 6.80 -13.88
CA SER A 49 -17.24 7.65 -13.97
C SER A 49 -17.34 8.69 -12.84
N TYR A 50 -16.76 8.41 -11.67
CA TYR A 50 -16.60 9.40 -10.59
C TYR A 50 -15.62 10.51 -11.02
N MET A 51 -14.45 10.12 -11.54
CA MET A 51 -13.45 11.07 -12.05
C MET A 51 -13.99 11.95 -13.19
N GLU A 52 -14.87 11.40 -14.02
CA GLU A 52 -15.56 12.10 -15.11
C GLU A 52 -16.78 12.93 -14.65
N LYS A 53 -17.07 12.96 -13.33
CA LYS A 53 -18.21 13.69 -12.72
C LYS A 53 -19.59 13.23 -13.19
N TRP A 54 -19.72 11.97 -13.62
CA TRP A 54 -21.03 11.39 -13.96
C TRP A 54 -21.86 11.10 -12.72
N TRP A 55 -21.21 10.95 -11.57
CA TRP A 55 -21.82 10.83 -10.27
C TRP A 55 -20.88 11.37 -9.20
N ASP A 56 -21.43 11.72 -8.05
CA ASP A 56 -20.68 12.06 -6.83
C ASP A 56 -21.37 11.53 -5.56
N VAL A 57 -20.72 11.75 -4.43
CA VAL A 57 -21.17 11.35 -3.10
C VAL A 57 -20.47 12.23 -2.06
N ALA A 58 -21.15 12.58 -0.96
CA ALA A 58 -20.57 13.43 0.07
C ALA A 58 -19.61 12.65 1.00
N ALA A 59 -19.97 11.41 1.34
CA ALA A 59 -19.19 10.51 2.21
C ALA A 59 -18.79 9.23 1.46
N ILE A 60 -17.75 9.34 0.62
CA ILE A 60 -17.28 8.23 -0.24
C ILE A 60 -16.77 7.03 0.57
N ASP A 61 -16.19 7.27 1.75
CA ASP A 61 -15.72 6.25 2.69
C ASP A 61 -16.88 5.43 3.25
N GLN A 62 -17.98 6.09 3.63
CA GLN A 62 -19.18 5.42 4.13
C GLN A 62 -19.89 4.63 3.03
N LEU A 63 -19.91 5.15 1.80
CA LEU A 63 -20.40 4.42 0.63
C LEU A 63 -19.61 3.11 0.45
N PHE A 64 -18.29 3.17 0.36
CA PHE A 64 -17.48 1.95 0.15
C PHE A 64 -17.54 0.98 1.32
N TYR A 65 -17.61 1.47 2.57
CA TYR A 65 -17.85 0.60 3.73
C TYR A 65 -19.12 -0.24 3.53
N LYS A 66 -20.24 0.39 3.19
CA LYS A 66 -21.54 -0.28 2.98
C LYS A 66 -21.54 -1.26 1.81
N LEU A 67 -20.91 -0.87 0.69
CA LEU A 67 -20.76 -1.74 -0.48
C LEU A 67 -19.90 -2.97 -0.17
N LEU A 68 -18.81 -2.81 0.59
CA LEU A 68 -17.88 -3.89 0.88
C LEU A 68 -18.41 -4.88 1.93
N ILE A 69 -19.08 -4.41 2.99
CA ILE A 69 -19.62 -5.32 4.02
C ILE A 69 -20.76 -6.22 3.52
N THR A 70 -21.38 -5.84 2.40
CA THR A 70 -22.50 -6.58 1.77
C THR A 70 -22.07 -7.44 0.59
N ASP A 71 -20.76 -7.51 0.36
CA ASP A 71 -20.11 -8.35 -0.64
C ASP A 71 -20.67 -8.12 -2.06
N ILE A 72 -20.94 -6.85 -2.40
CA ILE A 72 -21.49 -6.50 -3.71
C ILE A 72 -20.51 -6.82 -4.85
N GLU A 73 -19.19 -6.83 -4.58
CA GLU A 73 -18.15 -7.17 -5.56
C GLU A 73 -18.40 -8.57 -6.16
N HIS A 74 -18.74 -9.56 -5.34
CA HIS A 74 -19.01 -10.91 -5.83
C HIS A 74 -20.31 -11.02 -6.66
N LYS A 75 -21.23 -10.06 -6.54
CA LYS A 75 -22.46 -9.97 -7.34
C LYS A 75 -22.22 -9.30 -8.71
N VAL A 76 -21.17 -8.48 -8.84
CA VAL A 76 -20.83 -7.76 -10.08
C VAL A 76 -19.74 -8.51 -10.85
N LYS A 77 -20.16 -9.36 -11.81
CA LYS A 77 -19.22 -10.04 -12.73
C LYS A 77 -18.88 -9.12 -13.91
N SER A 78 -17.64 -8.62 -13.98
CA SER A 78 -17.15 -7.86 -15.14
C SER A 78 -16.10 -8.65 -15.94
N ASN A 79 -16.23 -8.59 -17.27
CA ASN A 79 -15.35 -9.29 -18.21
C ASN A 79 -13.94 -8.68 -18.33
N LYS A 80 -13.74 -7.40 -17.95
CA LYS A 80 -12.41 -6.74 -17.99
C LYS A 80 -11.42 -7.35 -16.99
N TYR A 81 -11.90 -7.80 -15.83
CA TYR A 81 -11.06 -8.48 -14.83
C TYR A 81 -10.47 -9.79 -15.32
N ILE A 82 -11.18 -10.50 -16.20
CA ILE A 82 -10.73 -11.79 -16.74
C ILE A 82 -9.44 -11.59 -17.54
N TRP A 83 -9.37 -10.53 -18.35
CA TRP A 83 -8.19 -10.21 -19.17
C TRP A 83 -6.99 -9.74 -18.34
N ALA A 84 -7.20 -8.84 -17.37
CA ALA A 84 -6.13 -8.40 -16.46
C ALA A 84 -5.60 -9.57 -15.58
N ALA A 85 -6.50 -10.44 -15.10
CA ALA A 85 -6.13 -11.64 -14.35
C ALA A 85 -5.40 -12.68 -15.22
N LEU A 86 -5.72 -12.80 -16.51
CA LEU A 86 -4.99 -13.67 -17.43
C LEU A 86 -3.57 -13.16 -17.67
N GLN A 87 -3.42 -11.85 -17.90
CA GLN A 87 -2.11 -11.23 -18.14
C GLN A 87 -1.19 -11.34 -16.91
N SER A 88 -1.71 -11.15 -15.69
CA SER A 88 -0.92 -11.31 -14.46
C SER A 88 -0.52 -12.77 -14.19
N LYS A 89 -1.33 -13.74 -14.63
CA LYS A 89 -0.96 -15.17 -14.60
C LYS A 89 0.14 -15.50 -15.61
N LEU A 90 0.13 -14.90 -16.80
CA LEU A 90 1.10 -15.21 -17.86
C LEU A 90 2.42 -14.45 -17.74
N PHE A 91 2.42 -13.21 -17.23
CA PHE A 91 3.62 -12.37 -17.13
C PHE A 91 3.98 -12.04 -15.68
N ASN A 92 5.27 -11.96 -15.35
CA ASN A 92 5.73 -11.43 -14.07
C ASN A 92 5.93 -9.91 -14.22
N LEU A 93 4.98 -9.13 -13.73
CA LEU A 93 5.02 -7.67 -13.83
C LEU A 93 6.00 -7.05 -12.82
N GLN A 94 6.57 -7.85 -11.91
CA GLN A 94 7.44 -7.45 -10.80
C GLN A 94 8.91 -7.92 -10.99
N SER A 95 9.45 -7.77 -12.21
CA SER A 95 10.86 -8.09 -12.50
C SER A 95 11.83 -7.01 -11.97
N ILE A 96 13.12 -7.35 -11.81
CA ILE A 96 14.17 -6.41 -11.36
C ILE A 96 14.21 -5.16 -12.24
N ARG A 97 14.27 -5.33 -13.56
CA ARG A 97 14.32 -4.20 -14.51
C ARG A 97 13.09 -3.29 -14.40
N ARG A 98 11.92 -3.83 -14.09
CA ARG A 98 10.68 -3.06 -13.98
C ARG A 98 10.52 -2.38 -12.62
N ALA A 99 11.16 -2.90 -11.57
CA ALA A 99 11.13 -2.28 -10.24
C ALA A 99 11.66 -0.84 -10.27
N PHE A 100 12.77 -0.58 -10.98
CA PHE A 100 13.31 0.77 -11.17
C PHE A 100 12.35 1.68 -11.94
N HIS A 101 11.70 1.18 -13.00
CA HIS A 101 10.76 1.98 -13.80
C HIS A 101 9.48 2.36 -13.03
N VAL A 102 8.96 1.45 -12.20
CA VAL A 102 7.80 1.72 -11.32
C VAL A 102 8.17 2.75 -10.26
N GLY A 103 9.40 2.68 -9.72
CA GLY A 103 9.93 3.67 -8.77
C GLY A 103 10.00 5.09 -9.35
N GLU A 104 10.46 5.21 -10.60
CA GLU A 104 10.53 6.48 -11.34
C GLU A 104 9.13 7.05 -11.61
N GLN A 105 8.19 6.24 -12.10
CA GLN A 105 6.86 6.75 -12.49
C GLN A 105 5.90 7.10 -11.33
N HIS A 106 6.00 6.43 -10.17
CA HIS A 106 5.05 6.63 -9.07
C HIS A 106 5.52 7.62 -7.99
N TYR A 107 6.83 7.86 -7.87
CA TYR A 107 7.38 8.74 -6.84
C TYR A 107 7.87 10.09 -7.40
N ASP A 108 8.13 10.21 -8.71
CA ASP A 108 8.48 11.49 -9.36
C ASP A 108 7.30 12.49 -9.44
N THR A 109 6.06 12.02 -9.21
CA THR A 109 4.90 12.91 -8.98
C THR A 109 4.99 13.57 -7.60
N GLY A 110 5.94 14.50 -7.47
CA GLY A 110 5.97 15.64 -6.56
C GLY A 110 6.00 15.33 -5.06
N ASN A 111 7.18 15.49 -4.45
CA ASN A 111 7.38 15.54 -2.98
C ASN A 111 6.39 16.42 -2.23
N ASP A 112 5.85 17.46 -2.88
CA ASP A 112 4.93 18.43 -2.27
C ASP A 112 3.61 17.77 -1.84
N LEU A 113 3.02 16.90 -2.67
CA LEU A 113 1.77 16.21 -2.32
C LEU A 113 1.95 15.34 -1.08
N PHE A 114 3.01 14.52 -1.06
CA PHE A 114 3.31 13.65 0.07
C PHE A 114 3.65 14.46 1.33
N THR A 115 4.32 15.60 1.19
CA THR A 115 4.64 16.48 2.32
C THR A 115 3.38 17.12 2.91
N CYS A 116 2.39 17.47 2.08
CA CYS A 116 1.11 18.00 2.56
C CYS A 116 0.18 16.94 3.16
N MET A 117 0.27 15.69 2.70
CA MET A 117 -0.66 14.62 3.09
C MET A 117 -0.18 13.77 4.27
N LEU A 118 1.13 13.56 4.40
CA LEU A 118 1.70 12.60 5.37
C LEU A 118 2.09 13.27 6.69
N ASP A 119 2.45 12.45 7.68
CA ASP A 119 3.07 12.90 8.93
C ASP A 119 4.45 13.52 8.70
N LYS A 120 5.02 14.11 9.75
CA LYS A 120 6.35 14.74 9.73
C LYS A 120 7.49 13.80 9.30
N ARG A 121 7.35 12.48 9.48
CA ARG A 121 8.34 11.48 9.01
C ARG A 121 8.04 10.95 7.62
N ARG A 122 6.98 11.41 6.96
CA ARG A 122 6.55 11.03 5.60
C ARG A 122 6.35 9.52 5.47
N THR A 123 5.68 8.96 6.48
CA THR A 123 5.42 7.55 6.62
C THR A 123 4.21 7.16 5.78
N TYR A 124 4.44 6.60 4.60
CA TYR A 124 3.35 6.17 3.71
C TYR A 124 2.91 4.71 3.95
N THR A 125 2.60 4.40 5.21
CA THR A 125 2.06 3.10 5.66
C THR A 125 1.05 3.32 6.78
N CYS A 126 0.32 2.27 7.19
CA CYS A 126 -0.71 2.37 8.22
C CYS A 126 -0.16 2.85 9.58
N GLY A 127 -0.80 3.85 10.19
CA GLY A 127 -0.52 4.32 11.54
C GLY A 127 -1.16 3.44 12.63
N TYR A 128 -0.62 3.48 13.85
CA TYR A 128 -1.12 2.71 14.99
C TYR A 128 -1.89 3.59 15.98
N TRP A 129 -3.21 3.52 15.93
CA TRP A 129 -4.11 4.47 16.60
C TRP A 129 -4.53 4.09 18.04
N LYS A 130 -3.87 3.10 18.68
CA LYS A 130 -4.33 2.58 19.98
C LYS A 130 -4.42 3.69 21.05
N ASN A 131 -3.44 4.58 21.10
CA ASN A 131 -3.38 5.69 22.06
C ASN A 131 -3.21 7.06 21.37
N ALA A 132 -3.10 7.08 20.04
CA ALA A 132 -2.83 8.28 19.27
C ALA A 132 -4.11 9.08 19.01
N THR A 133 -4.01 10.40 19.09
CA THR A 133 -5.09 11.34 18.76
C THR A 133 -4.86 12.11 17.47
N ASN A 134 -3.70 11.91 16.83
CA ASN A 134 -3.32 12.54 15.57
C ASN A 134 -2.37 11.64 14.76
N LEU A 135 -2.18 11.97 13.48
CA LEU A 135 -1.41 11.17 12.52
C LEU A 135 0.08 11.08 12.89
N ASP A 136 0.70 12.18 13.31
CA ASP A 136 2.11 12.19 13.73
C ASP A 136 2.35 11.17 14.85
N GLN A 137 1.51 11.20 15.89
CA GLN A 137 1.61 10.27 17.01
C GLN A 137 1.31 8.83 16.58
N ALA A 138 0.31 8.61 15.74
CA ALA A 138 -0.03 7.27 15.28
C ALA A 138 1.13 6.64 14.46
N GLN A 139 1.88 7.45 13.72
CA GLN A 139 3.03 6.98 12.97
C GLN A 139 4.23 6.72 13.90
N GLU A 140 4.54 7.62 14.85
CA GLU A 140 5.60 7.35 15.84
C GLU A 140 5.29 6.11 16.70
N ASP A 141 4.05 5.96 17.17
CA ASP A 141 3.59 4.78 17.93
C ASP A 141 3.77 3.49 17.14
N LYS A 142 3.51 3.52 15.82
CA LYS A 142 3.72 2.37 14.94
C LYS A 142 5.20 2.06 14.77
N LEU A 143 6.05 3.06 14.57
CA LEU A 143 7.50 2.86 14.41
C LEU A 143 8.12 2.31 15.69
N ASP A 144 7.73 2.85 16.84
CA ASP A 144 8.08 2.34 18.17
C ASP A 144 7.63 0.88 18.37
N LEU A 145 6.38 0.57 18.02
CA LEU A 145 5.86 -0.80 18.10
C LEU A 145 6.67 -1.78 17.25
N VAL A 146 7.12 -1.37 16.06
CA VAL A 146 8.00 -2.19 15.20
C VAL A 146 9.32 -2.47 15.92
N CYS A 147 10.00 -1.43 16.41
CA CYS A 147 11.28 -1.58 17.14
C CYS A 147 11.14 -2.49 18.37
N ARG A 148 10.07 -2.32 19.17
CA ARG A 148 9.81 -3.19 20.33
C ARG A 148 9.53 -4.63 19.96
N LYS A 149 8.79 -4.89 18.87
CA LYS A 149 8.46 -6.26 18.43
C LYS A 149 9.67 -7.05 17.98
N ILE A 150 10.64 -6.40 17.33
CA ILE A 150 11.90 -7.03 16.95
C ILE A 150 12.92 -7.04 18.11
N GLY A 151 12.62 -6.37 19.22
CA GLY A 151 13.54 -6.29 20.36
C GLY A 151 14.79 -5.46 20.07
N LEU A 152 14.69 -4.44 19.22
CA LEU A 152 15.84 -3.66 18.75
C LEU A 152 16.61 -3.02 19.92
N GLN A 153 17.92 -3.27 19.97
CA GLN A 153 18.84 -2.72 20.96
C GLN A 153 19.80 -1.70 20.32
N GLU A 154 20.42 -0.89 21.16
CA GLU A 154 21.47 0.04 20.75
C GLU A 154 22.62 -0.68 20.03
N ASN A 155 23.20 -0.03 19.02
CA ASN A 155 24.29 -0.55 18.18
C ASN A 155 23.98 -1.79 17.32
N GLN A 156 22.78 -2.38 17.41
CA GLN A 156 22.38 -3.44 16.50
C GLN A 156 22.16 -2.92 15.07
N ARG A 157 22.40 -3.79 14.09
CA ARG A 157 22.18 -3.49 12.68
C ARG A 157 20.79 -3.93 12.25
N VAL A 158 19.99 -3.00 11.73
CA VAL A 158 18.63 -3.30 11.25
C VAL A 158 18.49 -2.94 9.78
N LEU A 159 17.94 -3.86 8.99
CA LEU A 159 17.64 -3.66 7.58
C LEU A 159 16.16 -3.32 7.38
N ASP A 160 15.88 -2.26 6.62
CA ASP A 160 14.56 -1.90 6.11
C ASP A 160 14.48 -2.17 4.59
N ILE A 161 13.70 -3.19 4.23
CA ILE A 161 13.47 -3.57 2.82
C ILE A 161 12.34 -2.70 2.25
N GLY A 162 12.71 -1.72 1.41
CA GLY A 162 11.78 -0.75 0.85
C GLY A 162 11.60 0.46 1.78
N CYS A 163 12.71 1.14 2.11
CA CYS A 163 12.72 2.14 3.18
C CYS A 163 11.96 3.45 2.88
N GLY A 164 11.46 3.64 1.66
CA GLY A 164 10.67 4.80 1.26
C GLY A 164 11.39 6.12 1.56
N TRP A 165 10.69 7.05 2.23
CA TRP A 165 11.24 8.33 2.70
C TRP A 165 12.08 8.21 3.99
N GLY A 166 12.51 7.00 4.38
CA GLY A 166 13.43 6.76 5.48
C GLY A 166 12.82 6.83 6.87
N SER A 167 11.48 6.83 6.98
CA SER A 167 10.77 7.07 8.24
C SER A 167 11.21 6.11 9.35
N PHE A 168 11.35 4.82 9.05
CA PHE A 168 11.77 3.81 10.02
C PHE A 168 13.27 3.90 10.35
N ILE A 169 14.14 3.91 9.34
CA ILE A 169 15.59 3.90 9.57
C ILE A 169 16.07 5.14 10.33
N LYS A 170 15.45 6.31 10.06
CA LYS A 170 15.69 7.53 10.83
C LYS A 170 15.23 7.39 12.27
N PHE A 171 14.00 6.92 12.48
CA PHE A 171 13.44 6.73 13.82
C PHE A 171 14.26 5.73 14.64
N ALA A 172 14.67 4.61 14.06
CA ALA A 172 15.48 3.59 14.71
C ALA A 172 16.87 4.13 15.11
N ALA A 173 17.51 4.92 14.24
CA ALA A 173 18.78 5.55 14.57
C ALA A 173 18.63 6.61 15.69
N GLU A 174 17.62 7.48 15.60
CA GLU A 174 17.40 8.57 16.58
C GLU A 174 16.96 8.07 17.96
N ARG A 175 16.06 7.09 18.02
CA ARG A 175 15.37 6.69 19.26
C ARG A 175 15.98 5.45 19.90
N TYR A 176 16.55 4.56 19.10
CA TYR A 176 17.08 3.27 19.55
C TYR A 176 18.60 3.17 19.40
N GLY A 177 19.28 4.18 18.81
CA GLY A 177 20.73 4.13 18.58
C GLY A 177 21.16 2.98 17.66
N ALA A 178 20.27 2.53 16.78
CA ALA A 178 20.53 1.43 15.87
C ALA A 178 21.35 1.87 14.66
N GLN A 179 22.13 0.95 14.09
CA GLN A 179 22.81 1.11 12.81
C GLN A 179 21.86 0.69 11.70
N ALA A 180 21.09 1.63 11.17
CA ALA A 180 19.99 1.31 10.25
C ALA A 180 20.46 1.33 8.78
N VAL A 181 20.06 0.31 8.02
CA VAL A 181 20.32 0.22 6.58
C VAL A 181 19.00 0.16 5.85
N GLY A 182 18.77 1.09 4.92
CA GLY A 182 17.58 1.11 4.06
C GLY A 182 17.92 0.79 2.61
N VAL A 183 17.10 -0.04 1.97
CA VAL A 183 17.15 -0.22 0.51
C VAL A 183 15.93 0.39 -0.17
N THR A 184 16.15 1.07 -1.29
CA THR A 184 15.08 1.55 -2.18
C THR A 184 15.53 1.43 -3.64
N VAL A 185 14.56 1.39 -4.55
CA VAL A 185 14.78 1.48 -6.01
C VAL A 185 14.52 2.89 -6.56
N SER A 186 14.07 3.83 -5.72
CA SER A 186 13.87 5.23 -6.11
C SER A 186 15.11 6.06 -5.78
N LYS A 187 15.65 6.72 -6.80
CA LYS A 187 16.81 7.61 -6.66
C LYS A 187 16.48 8.83 -5.80
N GLU A 188 15.30 9.43 -5.99
CA GLU A 188 14.85 10.60 -5.24
C GLU A 188 14.72 10.30 -3.74
N GLN A 189 14.11 9.16 -3.39
CA GLN A 189 14.04 8.68 -2.01
C GLN A 189 15.44 8.49 -1.42
N ALA A 190 16.35 7.83 -2.15
CA ALA A 190 17.71 7.59 -1.66
C ALA A 190 18.47 8.91 -1.39
N GLU A 191 18.42 9.87 -2.31
CA GLU A 191 19.06 11.18 -2.16
C GLU A 191 18.48 11.96 -0.99
N PHE A 192 17.16 11.95 -0.88
CA PHE A 192 16.45 12.60 0.20
C PHE A 192 16.83 12.04 1.57
N VAL A 193 16.79 10.71 1.73
CA VAL A 193 17.05 10.10 3.04
C VAL A 193 18.49 10.31 3.48
N ARG A 194 19.45 10.29 2.54
CA ARG A 194 20.85 10.66 2.82
C ARG A 194 20.98 12.08 3.38
N LYS A 195 20.20 13.02 2.85
CA LYS A 195 20.17 14.40 3.35
C LYS A 195 19.46 14.50 4.70
N ASP A 196 18.31 13.85 4.84
CA ASP A 196 17.43 13.93 6.01
C ASP A 196 18.01 13.21 7.25
N CYS A 197 18.88 12.22 7.03
CA CYS A 197 19.58 11.45 8.05
C CYS A 197 21.05 11.86 8.23
N ALA A 198 21.48 13.00 7.67
CA ALA A 198 22.86 13.46 7.80
C ALA A 198 23.27 13.60 9.28
N GLY A 199 24.35 12.93 9.67
CA GLY A 199 24.84 12.88 11.06
C GLY A 199 24.32 11.70 11.89
N LEU A 200 23.43 10.86 11.35
CA LEU A 200 22.99 9.61 11.97
C LEU A 200 23.76 8.41 11.40
N VAL A 201 23.76 7.28 12.12
CA VAL A 201 24.35 6.01 11.65
C VAL A 201 23.34 5.28 10.74
N VAL A 202 23.07 5.89 9.59
CA VAL A 202 22.12 5.40 8.59
C VAL A 202 22.81 5.22 7.24
N ASP A 203 22.71 4.03 6.65
CA ASP A 203 23.16 3.71 5.28
C ASP A 203 21.95 3.54 4.36
N VAL A 204 21.94 4.23 3.22
CA VAL A 204 20.85 4.15 2.23
C VAL A 204 21.39 3.74 0.88
N ARG A 205 20.89 2.60 0.40
CA ARG A 205 21.33 1.95 -0.83
C ARG A 205 20.24 2.06 -1.90
N LEU A 206 20.63 2.60 -3.05
CA LEU A 206 19.83 2.53 -4.28
C LEU A 206 20.10 1.16 -4.91
N GLN A 207 19.34 0.15 -4.52
CA GLN A 207 19.61 -1.26 -4.82
C GLN A 207 18.31 -2.07 -4.80
N ASP A 208 18.20 -3.08 -5.66
CA ASP A 208 17.13 -4.07 -5.56
C ASP A 208 17.38 -4.99 -4.36
N TYR A 209 16.37 -5.20 -3.52
CA TYR A 209 16.48 -6.05 -2.33
C TYR A 209 16.97 -7.48 -2.67
N ARG A 210 16.67 -7.99 -3.87
CA ARG A 210 17.08 -9.34 -4.32
C ARG A 210 18.58 -9.50 -4.45
N GLU A 211 19.34 -8.42 -4.48
CA GLU A 211 20.80 -8.42 -4.55
C GLU A 211 21.47 -8.37 -3.16
N LEU A 212 20.70 -8.21 -2.08
CA LEU A 212 21.23 -8.17 -0.72
C LEU A 212 21.89 -9.51 -0.34
N ASN A 213 23.11 -9.46 0.19
CA ASN A 213 23.84 -10.65 0.64
C ASN A 213 24.70 -10.33 1.88
N GLU A 214 24.10 -9.64 2.83
CA GLU A 214 24.73 -9.19 4.08
C GLU A 214 23.84 -9.56 5.27
N LYS A 215 24.43 -9.81 6.45
CA LYS A 215 23.74 -10.23 7.67
C LYS A 215 23.40 -9.05 8.60
N PHE A 216 22.17 -9.02 9.10
CA PHE A 216 21.62 -8.02 10.01
C PHE A 216 21.05 -8.67 11.27
N ASP A 217 21.08 -7.95 12.40
CA ASP A 217 20.47 -8.40 13.66
C ASP A 217 18.95 -8.51 13.50
N HIS A 218 18.33 -7.53 12.85
CA HIS A 218 16.90 -7.57 12.55
C HIS A 218 16.61 -7.09 11.13
N ILE A 219 15.49 -7.56 10.58
CA ILE A 219 14.98 -7.12 9.29
C ILE A 219 13.54 -6.66 9.48
N ILE A 220 13.17 -5.58 8.82
CA ILE A 220 11.79 -5.13 8.72
C ILE A 220 11.44 -4.84 7.25
N SER A 221 10.15 -4.91 6.95
CA SER A 221 9.59 -4.55 5.66
C SER A 221 8.18 -4.03 5.86
N LEU A 222 7.97 -2.75 5.58
CA LEU A 222 6.69 -2.07 5.80
C LEU A 222 6.10 -1.62 4.46
N GLY A 223 5.01 -2.25 4.01
CA GLY A 223 4.28 -1.81 2.80
C GLY A 223 5.02 -2.05 1.47
N MET A 224 6.03 -2.92 1.46
CA MET A 224 6.76 -3.29 0.24
C MET A 224 6.23 -4.59 -0.37
N PHE A 225 5.74 -5.53 0.44
CA PHE A 225 5.50 -6.93 0.03
C PHE A 225 4.35 -7.07 -0.97
N GLU A 226 3.40 -6.14 -0.91
CA GLU A 226 2.30 -5.94 -1.86
C GLU A 226 2.81 -5.78 -3.30
N HIS A 227 4.01 -5.22 -3.47
CA HIS A 227 4.65 -4.97 -4.76
C HIS A 227 5.58 -6.10 -5.22
N VAL A 228 5.82 -7.12 -4.40
CA VAL A 228 6.65 -8.29 -4.76
C VAL A 228 5.91 -9.19 -5.74
N GLY A 229 4.61 -9.37 -5.51
CA GLY A 229 3.76 -10.26 -6.29
C GLY A 229 3.97 -11.75 -5.94
N PRO A 230 2.90 -12.56 -6.04
CA PRO A 230 2.87 -13.94 -5.50
C PRO A 230 3.93 -14.86 -6.09
N LYS A 231 4.30 -14.65 -7.36
CA LYS A 231 5.35 -15.42 -8.05
C LYS A 231 6.74 -15.26 -7.43
N ASN A 232 6.98 -14.18 -6.68
CA ASN A 232 8.28 -13.85 -6.12
C ASN A 232 8.31 -13.93 -4.58
N HIS A 233 7.21 -14.31 -3.91
CA HIS A 233 7.15 -14.41 -2.45
C HIS A 233 8.20 -15.38 -1.87
N LYS A 234 8.42 -16.53 -2.53
CA LYS A 234 9.46 -17.49 -2.11
C LYS A 234 10.86 -16.85 -2.14
N THR A 235 11.20 -16.19 -3.24
CA THR A 235 12.48 -15.47 -3.38
C THR A 235 12.60 -14.38 -2.33
N TYR A 236 11.52 -13.65 -2.04
CA TYR A 236 11.49 -12.63 -1.00
C TYR A 236 11.86 -13.20 0.38
N MET A 237 11.21 -14.27 0.79
CA MET A 237 11.51 -14.93 2.07
C MET A 237 12.92 -15.51 2.11
N GLN A 238 13.44 -16.02 0.99
CA GLN A 238 14.83 -16.50 0.89
C GLN A 238 15.84 -15.37 1.05
N VAL A 239 15.56 -14.16 0.52
CA VAL A 239 16.39 -12.98 0.73
C VAL A 239 16.40 -12.58 2.20
N ALA A 240 15.22 -12.45 2.82
CA ALA A 240 15.13 -12.12 4.24
C ALA A 240 15.89 -13.15 5.10
N SER A 241 15.67 -14.45 4.85
CA SER A 241 16.34 -15.53 5.58
C SER A 241 17.86 -15.51 5.43
N ARG A 242 18.41 -15.33 4.22
CA ARG A 242 19.86 -15.26 4.06
C ARG A 242 20.47 -14.01 4.66
N CYS A 243 19.72 -12.92 4.79
CA CYS A 243 20.17 -11.65 5.37
C CYS A 243 19.98 -11.57 6.89
N LEU A 244 19.26 -12.51 7.51
CA LEU A 244 19.02 -12.49 8.96
C LEU A 244 20.11 -13.27 9.69
N LYS A 245 20.62 -12.74 10.81
CA LYS A 245 21.45 -13.51 11.76
C LYS A 245 20.60 -14.60 12.45
N ASP A 246 21.25 -15.61 13.01
CA ASP A 246 20.56 -16.80 13.55
C ASP A 246 19.55 -16.47 14.66
N GLU A 247 19.89 -15.55 15.56
CA GLU A 247 19.02 -15.06 16.64
C GLU A 247 18.18 -13.83 16.23
N GLY A 248 18.20 -13.47 14.96
CA GLY A 248 17.53 -12.28 14.45
C GLY A 248 16.03 -12.46 14.31
N LEU A 249 15.32 -11.33 14.34
CA LEU A 249 13.88 -11.28 14.06
C LEU A 249 13.59 -10.55 12.75
N PHE A 250 12.72 -11.13 11.94
CA PHE A 250 12.16 -10.51 10.74
C PHE A 250 10.69 -10.10 10.99
N LEU A 251 10.38 -8.81 10.84
CA LEU A 251 9.02 -8.29 10.91
C LEU A 251 8.53 -7.89 9.52
N LEU A 252 7.47 -8.58 9.06
CA LEU A 252 6.76 -8.27 7.84
C LEU A 252 5.43 -7.55 8.16
N HIS A 253 5.28 -6.32 7.68
CA HIS A 253 4.03 -5.57 7.70
C HIS A 253 3.54 -5.38 6.26
N THR A 254 2.41 -6.00 5.93
CA THR A 254 1.79 -5.96 4.59
C THR A 254 0.28 -5.86 4.74
N ILE A 255 -0.37 -5.21 3.77
CA ILE A 255 -1.80 -5.37 3.51
C ILE A 255 -2.04 -6.84 3.12
N GLY A 256 -3.16 -7.40 3.58
CA GLY A 256 -3.53 -8.80 3.36
C GLY A 256 -4.92 -8.96 2.76
N SER A 257 -5.13 -10.10 2.10
CA SER A 257 -6.44 -10.57 1.64
C SER A 257 -6.86 -11.79 2.46
N ASN A 258 -8.16 -11.90 2.76
CA ASN A 258 -8.73 -13.08 3.45
C ASN A 258 -8.92 -14.28 2.51
N TYR A 259 -8.71 -14.09 1.21
CA TYR A 259 -8.92 -15.13 0.19
C TYR A 259 -7.70 -15.29 -0.70
N THR A 260 -7.40 -16.54 -1.04
CA THR A 260 -6.37 -16.91 -2.00
C THR A 260 -7.00 -17.15 -3.36
N ARG A 261 -6.68 -16.31 -4.35
CA ARG A 261 -7.12 -16.47 -5.76
C ARG A 261 -6.11 -17.26 -6.63
N HIS A 262 -5.01 -17.72 -6.04
CA HIS A 262 -3.96 -18.49 -6.71
C HIS A 262 -3.93 -19.93 -6.17
N ASN A 263 -4.23 -20.92 -7.01
CA ASN A 263 -3.84 -22.29 -6.69
C ASN A 263 -2.31 -22.40 -6.77
N PRO A 264 -1.67 -23.06 -5.79
CA PRO A 264 -0.22 -23.29 -5.80
C PRO A 264 0.25 -24.06 -7.03
#